data_AF-A0A926CTT9-F1
#
_entry.id   AF-A0A926CTT9-F1
#
_cell.length_a   1.000
_cell.length_b   1.000
_cell.length_c   1.000
_cell.angle_alpha   90.00
_cell.angle_beta   90.00
_cell.angle_gamma   90.00
#
_symmetry.space_group_name_H-M   'P 1'
#
loop_
_entity.id
_entity.type
_entity.pdbx_description
1 polymer ?
#
loop_
_entity_poly.entity_id
_entity_poly.type
_entity_poly.pdbx_seq_one_letter_code
_entity_poly.pdbx_strand_id
1 'polypeptide(L)'
;MRIGFVTGEYPPMQGGIGAHCRILAQHLTDAGHFVSIYTDPQGQSDDARIPITHHPGRWRYQALRAIDRWARDQHLDIVNLHYQT
;
A
#
# COMPACT_ATOMS: atom_id res chain seq x y z
N MET A 1 -12.67 -7.30 5.54
CA MET A 1 -11.59 -6.67 6.33
C MET A 1 -11.07 -5.45 5.60
N ARG A 2 -10.38 -4.57 6.31
CA ARG A 2 -9.69 -3.37 5.83
C ARG A 2 -8.19 -3.62 5.92
N ILE A 3 -7.53 -3.76 4.78
CA ILE A 3 -6.15 -4.24 4.68
C ILE A 3 -5.29 -3.12 4.10
N GLY A 4 -4.19 -2.81 4.77
CA GLY A 4 -3.21 -1.86 4.26
C GLY A 4 -1.97 -2.56 3.76
N PHE A 5 -1.52 -2.24 2.55
CA PHE A 5 -0.21 -2.65 2.05
C PHE A 5 0.78 -1.50 2.15
N VAL A 6 1.94 -1.77 2.74
CA VAL A 6 3.07 -0.84 2.76
C VAL A 6 4.12 -1.39 1.81
N THR A 7 4.47 -0.65 0.77
CA THR A 7 5.50 -1.06 -0.20
C THR A 7 6.40 0.11 -0.57
N GLY A 8 7.68 -0.18 -0.82
CA GLY A 8 8.62 0.80 -1.35
C GLY A 8 8.46 1.01 -2.87
N GLU A 9 7.89 0.03 -3.56
CA GLU A 9 7.68 0.05 -5.00
C GLU A 9 6.25 -0.36 -5.33
N TYR A 10 5.61 0.41 -6.20
CA TYR A 10 4.30 0.10 -6.75
C TYR A 10 4.27 0.56 -8.21
N PRO A 11 3.50 -0.10 -9.10
CA PRO A 11 3.37 0.32 -10.50
C PRO A 11 3.09 1.83 -10.60
N PRO A 12 3.61 2.55 -11.60
CA PRO A 12 4.28 2.08 -12.82
C PRO A 12 5.76 1.71 -12.66
N MET A 13 6.31 1.73 -11.44
CA MET A 13 7.68 1.27 -11.19
C MET A 13 7.82 -0.21 -11.58
N GLN A 14 8.80 -0.53 -12.43
CA GLN A 14 9.05 -1.91 -12.84
C GLN A 14 9.76 -2.67 -11.72
N GLY A 15 9.06 -3.61 -11.10
CA GLY A 15 9.58 -4.47 -10.03
C GLY A 15 8.64 -5.64 -9.75
N GLY A 16 9.22 -6.78 -9.35
CA GLY A 16 8.45 -8.00 -9.06
C GLY A 16 7.53 -7.81 -7.84
N ILE A 17 8.00 -7.09 -6.82
CA ILE A 17 7.22 -6.83 -5.61
C ILE A 17 6.03 -5.90 -5.91
N GLY A 18 6.21 -4.85 -6.72
CA GLY A 18 5.13 -3.93 -7.09
C GLY A 18 4.04 -4.62 -7.90
N ALA A 19 4.41 -5.45 -8.88
CA ALA A 19 3.46 -6.25 -9.66
C ALA A 19 2.69 -7.24 -8.79
N HIS A 20 3.40 -7.92 -7.87
CA HIS A 20 2.78 -8.83 -6.90
C HIS A 20 1.79 -8.08 -5.98
N CYS A 21 2.18 -6.92 -5.42
CA CYS A 21 1.31 -6.07 -4.60
C CYS A 21 0.00 -5.75 -5.34
N ARG A 22 0.10 -5.33 -6.61
CA ARG A 22 -1.07 -4.95 -7.41
C ARG A 22 -2.03 -6.12 -7.61
N ILE A 23 -1.51 -7.27 -8.02
CA ILE A 23 -2.32 -8.47 -8.27
C ILE A 23 -3.02 -8.92 -6.99
N LEU A 24 -2.29 -8.95 -5.86
CA LEU A 24 -2.88 -9.34 -4.58
C LEU A 24 -3.95 -8.34 -4.12
N ALA A 25 -3.70 -7.04 -4.27
CA ALA A 25 -4.66 -5.99 -3.89
C ALA A 25 -5.96 -6.10 -4.70
N GLN A 26 -5.85 -6.36 -6.00
CA GLN A 26 -7.00 -6.58 -6.89
C GLN A 26 -7.82 -7.80 -6.46
N HIS A 27 -7.17 -8.94 -6.25
CA HIS A 27 -7.88 -10.16 -5.84
C HIS A 27 -8.56 -10.04 -4.47
N LEU A 28 -7.92 -9.39 -3.49
CA LEU A 28 -8.55 -9.16 -2.19
C LEU A 28 -9.72 -8.17 -2.28
N THR A 29 -9.61 -7.16 -3.14
CA THR A 29 -10.70 -6.22 -3.43
C THR A 29 -11.89 -6.95 -4.06
N ASP A 30 -11.63 -7.82 -5.04
CA ASP A 30 -12.67 -8.63 -5.70
C ASP A 30 -13.32 -9.64 -4.73
N ALA A 31 -12.59 -10.10 -3.72
CA ALA A 31 -13.12 -10.93 -2.63
C ALA A 31 -13.95 -10.14 -1.59
N GLY A 32 -14.19 -8.84 -1.80
CA GLY A 32 -15.00 -8.00 -0.92
C GLY A 32 -14.25 -7.41 0.27
N HIS A 33 -12.92 -7.37 0.23
CA HIS A 33 -12.11 -6.64 1.21
C HIS A 33 -11.83 -5.22 0.74
N PHE A 34 -11.65 -4.31 1.69
CA PHE A 34 -11.13 -2.98 1.40
C PHE A 34 -9.61 -3.05 1.44
N VAL A 35 -8.94 -2.63 0.36
CA VAL A 35 -7.47 -2.59 0.29
C VAL A 35 -7.01 -1.15 0.03
N SER A 36 -6.07 -0.69 0.84
CA SER A 36 -5.40 0.61 0.69
C SER A 36 -3.90 0.42 0.57
N ILE A 37 -3.24 1.17 -0.30
CA ILE A 37 -1.80 1.08 -0.53
C ILE A 37 -1.10 2.33 0.03
N TYR A 38 -0.02 2.11 0.77
CA TYR A 38 0.91 3.13 1.23
C TYR A 38 2.25 2.93 0.52
N THR A 39 2.62 3.85 -0.37
CA THR A 39 3.78 3.67 -1.27
C THR A 39 4.50 4.98 -1.60
N ASP A 40 5.60 4.90 -2.36
CA ASP A 40 6.34 6.04 -2.90
C ASP A 40 5.45 7.01 -3.72
N PRO A 41 5.77 8.31 -3.77
CA PRO A 41 5.09 9.29 -4.63
C PRO A 41 4.87 8.88 -6.08
N GLN A 42 5.72 8.00 -6.63
CA GLN A 42 5.58 7.54 -8.02
C GLN A 42 4.51 6.45 -8.20
N GLY A 43 4.08 5.76 -7.15
CA GLY A 43 3.13 4.66 -7.24
C GLY A 43 1.71 5.09 -7.61
N GLN A 44 1.11 4.43 -8.59
CA GLN A 44 -0.23 4.70 -9.11
C GLN A 44 -1.06 3.41 -9.19
N SER A 45 -2.37 3.53 -8.95
CA SER A 45 -3.31 2.43 -9.07
C SER A 45 -4.14 2.64 -10.32
N ASP A 46 -4.21 1.62 -11.17
CA ASP A 46 -5.12 1.59 -12.32
C ASP A 46 -6.55 1.21 -11.91
N ASP A 47 -6.75 0.84 -10.65
CA ASP A 47 -8.04 0.48 -10.06
C ASP A 47 -8.49 1.55 -9.07
N ALA A 48 -9.57 2.26 -9.42
CA ALA A 48 -10.12 3.35 -8.60
C ALA A 48 -10.66 2.89 -7.25
N ARG A 49 -10.90 1.57 -7.05
CA ARG A 49 -11.36 1.00 -5.78
C ARG A 49 -10.22 0.90 -4.76
N ILE A 50 -8.97 1.00 -5.21
CA ILE A 50 -7.77 0.81 -4.40
C ILE A 50 -7.11 2.18 -4.15
N PRO A 51 -7.45 2.86 -3.05
CA PRO A 51 -6.85 4.16 -2.73
C PRO A 51 -5.36 4.04 -2.43
N ILE A 52 -4.59 4.98 -2.97
CA ILE A 52 -3.17 5.14 -2.70
C ILE A 52 -2.95 6.32 -1.75
N THR A 53 -2.11 6.10 -0.74
CA THR A 53 -1.51 7.12 0.11
C THR A 53 -0.02 7.16 -0.16
N HIS A 54 0.50 8.33 -0.54
CA HIS A 54 1.93 8.49 -0.77
C HIS A 54 2.65 8.81 0.53
N HIS A 55 3.78 8.13 0.76
CA HIS A 55 4.62 8.44 1.90
C HIS A 55 5.40 9.75 1.68
N PRO A 56 5.64 10.56 2.73
CA PRO A 56 6.24 11.90 2.59
C PRO A 56 7.77 11.89 2.38
N GLY A 57 8.33 10.93 1.65
CA GLY A 57 9.77 10.78 1.42
C GLY A 57 10.48 9.87 2.44
N ARG A 58 11.77 10.08 2.69
CA ARG A 58 12.69 9.08 3.30
C ARG A 58 12.11 8.21 4.43
N TRP A 59 12.32 6.90 4.32
CA TRP A 59 12.06 5.89 5.35
C TRP A 59 12.89 6.13 6.61
N ARG A 60 12.36 6.93 7.53
CA ARG A 60 12.93 7.21 8.86
C ARG A 60 11.91 6.81 9.94
N TYR A 61 12.26 6.93 11.21
CA TYR A 61 11.31 6.70 12.32
C TYR A 61 10.00 7.50 12.19
N GLN A 62 10.03 8.66 11.52
CA GLN A 62 8.82 9.43 11.20
C GLN A 62 7.87 8.70 10.25
N ALA A 63 8.39 7.87 9.32
CA ALA A 63 7.57 7.06 8.42
C ALA A 63 6.75 6.01 9.19
N LEU A 64 7.30 5.44 10.26
CA LEU A 64 6.53 4.51 11.11
C LEU A 64 5.33 5.21 11.77
N ARG A 65 5.50 6.45 12.24
CA ARG A 65 4.39 7.25 12.79
C ARG A 65 3.37 7.64 11.72
N ALA A 66 3.82 7.92 10.50
CA ALA A 66 2.94 8.21 9.37
C ALA A 66 2.11 6.97 8.98
N ILE A 67 2.72 5.78 8.95
CA ILE A 67 2.04 4.52 8.70
C ILE A 67 1.03 4.20 9.81
N ASP A 68 1.41 4.38 11.07
CA ASP A 68 0.48 4.17 12.21
C ASP A 68 -0.72 5.12 12.12
N ARG A 69 -0.50 6.41 11.83
CA ARG A 69 -1.60 7.37 11.60
C ARG A 69 -2.48 6.94 10.42
N TRP A 70 -1.87 6.64 9.28
CA TRP A 70 -2.59 6.18 8.09
C TRP A 70 -3.43 4.93 8.39
N ALA A 71 -2.88 3.97 9.13
CA ALA A 71 -3.59 2.76 9.48
C ALA A 71 -4.82 3.03 10.37
N ARG A 72 -4.71 3.98 11.30
CA ARG A 72 -5.84 4.41 12.13
C ARG A 72 -6.89 5.18 11.33
N ASP A 73 -6.47 6.12 10.51
CA ASP A 73 -7.37 6.94 9.68
C ASP A 73 -8.14 6.07 8.68
N GLN A 74 -7.49 5.03 8.16
CA GLN A 74 -8.11 4.04 7.28
C GLN A 74 -8.83 2.92 8.03
N HIS A 75 -8.83 2.91 9.38
CA HIS A 75 -9.42 1.85 10.21
C HIS A 75 -8.98 0.44 9.76
N LEU A 76 -7.68 0.24 9.55
CA LEU A 76 -7.16 -1.03 9.06
C LEU A 76 -7.19 -2.11 10.14
N ASP A 77 -7.65 -3.29 9.75
CA ASP A 77 -7.58 -4.51 10.57
C ASP A 77 -6.17 -5.12 10.53
N ILE A 78 -5.49 -5.00 9.38
CA ILE A 78 -4.18 -5.61 9.11
C ILE A 78 -3.33 -4.65 8.30
N VAL A 79 -2.04 -4.54 8.65
CA VAL A 79 -1.00 -3.89 7.83
C VAL A 79 -0.01 -4.95 7.36
N ASN A 80 0.15 -5.10 6.04
CA ASN A 80 1.07 -6.03 5.40
C ASN A 80 2.23 -5.27 4.75
N LEU A 81 3.47 -5.61 5.13
CA LEU A 81 4.69 -4.97 4.63
C LEU A 81 5.29 -5.79 3.49
N HIS A 82 5.40 -5.17 2.32
CA HIS A 82 5.96 -5.77 1.11
C HIS A 82 7.30 -5.08 0.81
N TYR A 83 8.40 -5.81 0.95
CA TYR A 83 9.76 -5.29 0.79
C TYR A 83 10.62 -6.30 0.03
N GLN A 84 11.47 -5.81 -0.87
CA GLN A 84 12.46 -6.60 -1.60
C GLN A 84 13.85 -6.30 -1.06
N THR A 85 14.62 -7.35 -0.73
CA THR A 85 16.01 -7.29 -0.25
C THR A 85 17.01 -7.12 -1.39
#